data_AF-A0A9E3LDR5-F1
#
_entry.id   AF-A0A9E3LDR5-F1
#
_cell.length_a   1.000
_cell.length_b   1.000
_cell.length_c   1.000
_cell.angle_alpha   90.00
_cell.angle_beta   90.00
_cell.angle_gamma   90.00
#
_symmetry.space_group_name_H-M   'P 1'
#
loop_
_entity.id
_entity.type
_entity.pdbx_description
1 polymer ?
#
loop_
_entity_poly.entity_id
_entity_poly.type
_entity_poly.pdbx_seq_one_letter_code
_entity_poly.pdbx_strand_id
1 'polypeptide(L)'
;MTAAVRRAYGELDRAQVVAALHSLARRVGVQHVTMRDLAAELGAAVPSVYYHVPGKQAALDLLAESVLAEIPVPQTGPWDTRLVDLYCAAREVILAVPGVAGTLQKNRSSECARRLDRLSRSLLIEAGLTKTVAAAAHTVLYTYLLGSVSLEEARGRRHAAARFRAGLDVIVAGVKVSAEDR
;
A
#
# COMPACT_ATOMS: atom_id res chain seq x y z
N MET A 1 12.39 38.29 -5.72
CA MET A 1 13.02 37.07 -5.20
C MET A 1 12.88 37.05 -3.69
N THR A 2 11.81 36.44 -3.17
CA THR A 2 11.62 36.22 -1.74
C THR A 2 12.38 34.95 -1.34
N ALA A 3 13.35 35.06 -0.45
CA ALA A 3 14.07 33.93 0.09
C ALA A 3 13.10 33.07 0.93
N ALA A 4 12.95 31.80 0.57
CA ALA A 4 12.13 30.85 1.32
C ALA A 4 12.70 30.71 2.74
N VAL A 5 11.90 31.08 3.75
CA VAL A 5 12.24 30.91 5.16
C VAL A 5 12.41 29.42 5.42
N ARG A 6 13.64 29.00 5.73
CA ARG A 6 13.93 27.61 6.12
C ARG A 6 13.34 27.36 7.51
N ARG A 7 12.63 26.25 7.68
CA ARG A 7 12.11 25.84 9.00
C ARG A 7 13.25 25.69 9.99
N ALA A 8 13.02 26.11 11.23
CA ALA A 8 14.01 26.02 12.30
C ALA A 8 14.26 24.56 12.71
N TYR A 9 15.45 24.29 13.23
CA TYR A 9 15.82 22.99 13.77
C TYR A 9 14.94 22.68 14.99
N GLY A 10 13.98 21.74 14.86
CA GLY A 10 13.03 21.37 15.93
C GLY A 10 11.54 21.44 15.52
N GLU A 11 11.20 22.04 14.38
CA GLU A 11 9.81 22.08 13.87
C GLU A 11 9.44 20.89 12.99
N LEU A 12 10.42 20.04 12.66
CA LEU A 12 10.23 18.87 11.82
C LEU A 12 9.84 17.68 12.68
N ASP A 13 8.73 17.03 12.36
CA ASP A 13 8.36 15.74 12.94
C ASP A 13 8.29 14.63 11.88
N ARG A 14 8.19 13.39 12.36
CA ARG A 14 8.14 12.21 11.49
C ARG A 14 6.88 12.18 10.61
N ALA A 15 5.76 12.71 11.09
CA ALA A 15 4.51 12.75 10.33
C ALA A 15 4.62 13.73 9.15
N GLN A 16 5.23 14.89 9.36
CA GLN A 16 5.52 15.86 8.30
C GLN A 16 6.47 15.29 7.25
N VAL A 17 7.53 14.59 7.66
CA VAL A 17 8.46 13.92 6.73
C VAL A 17 7.72 12.91 5.86
N VAL A 18 6.86 12.07 6.46
CA VAL A 18 6.05 11.08 5.73
C VAL A 18 5.06 11.76 4.78
N ALA A 19 4.37 12.81 5.21
CA ALA A 19 3.42 13.54 4.37
C ALA A 19 4.11 14.19 3.15
N ALA A 20 5.26 14.83 3.35
CA ALA A 20 6.05 15.41 2.26
C ALA A 20 6.58 14.33 1.31
N LEU A 21 7.02 13.20 1.85
CA LEU A 21 7.46 12.06 1.06
C LEU A 21 6.33 11.47 0.22
N HIS A 22 5.12 11.37 0.77
CA HIS A 22 3.93 10.93 0.04
C HIS A 22 3.61 11.90 -1.11
N SER A 23 3.55 13.20 -0.83
CA SER A 23 3.32 14.24 -1.85
C SER A 23 4.36 14.20 -2.97
N LEU A 24 5.65 14.10 -2.62
CA LEU A 24 6.74 14.02 -3.57
C LEU A 24 6.65 12.75 -4.44
N ALA A 25 6.48 11.58 -3.81
CA ALA A 25 6.40 10.30 -4.51
C ALA A 25 5.22 10.21 -5.48
N ARG A 26 4.07 10.83 -5.16
CA ARG A 26 2.93 10.91 -6.08
C ARG A 26 3.23 11.73 -7.34
N ARG A 27 4.08 12.76 -7.23
CA ARG A 27 4.43 13.62 -8.38
C ARG A 27 5.54 13.03 -9.24
N VAL A 28 6.60 12.51 -8.63
CA VAL A 28 7.81 12.09 -9.37
C VAL A 28 7.95 10.57 -9.48
N GLY A 29 7.14 9.80 -8.77
CA GLY A 29 7.29 8.35 -8.63
C GLY A 29 8.39 7.97 -7.64
N VAL A 30 8.19 6.85 -6.94
CA VAL A 30 9.07 6.38 -5.84
C VAL A 30 10.54 6.27 -6.25
N GLN A 31 10.82 5.85 -7.48
CA GLN A 31 12.20 5.64 -7.95
C GLN A 31 12.99 6.96 -8.06
N HIS A 32 12.32 8.06 -8.38
CA HIS A 32 12.94 9.37 -8.58
C HIS A 32 13.04 10.20 -7.31
N VAL A 33 12.50 9.74 -6.18
CA VAL A 33 12.65 10.42 -4.89
C VAL A 33 14.13 10.48 -4.48
N THR A 34 14.61 11.66 -4.10
CA THR A 34 15.92 11.86 -3.49
C THR A 34 15.80 12.53 -2.12
N MET A 35 16.80 12.33 -1.24
CA MET A 35 16.84 12.98 0.08
C MET A 35 16.94 14.51 -0.03
N ARG A 36 17.55 15.02 -1.10
CA ARG A 36 17.65 16.47 -1.35
C ARG A 36 16.30 17.05 -1.73
N ASP A 37 15.55 16.39 -2.61
CA ASP A 37 14.22 16.86 -3.01
C ASP A 37 13.24 16.78 -1.84
N LEU A 38 13.34 15.74 -1.00
CA LEU A 38 12.55 15.64 0.23
C LEU A 38 12.86 16.80 1.20
N ALA A 39 14.13 17.15 1.39
CA ALA A 39 14.51 18.28 2.23
C ALA A 39 14.01 19.62 1.66
N ALA A 40 14.06 19.79 0.32
CA ALA A 40 13.52 20.95 -0.36
C ALA A 40 11.99 21.06 -0.18
N GLU A 41 11.25 19.96 -0.34
CA GLU A 41 9.80 19.88 -0.11
C GLU A 41 9.44 20.30 1.33
N LEU A 42 10.25 19.92 2.30
CA LEU A 42 10.06 20.23 3.71
C LEU A 42 10.49 21.63 4.12
N GLY A 43 11.20 22.35 3.23
CA GLY A 43 11.85 23.63 3.57
C GLY A 43 12.94 23.47 4.65
N ALA A 44 13.57 22.30 4.73
CA ALA A 44 14.52 21.92 5.77
C ALA A 44 15.93 21.66 5.20
N ALA A 45 16.94 21.64 6.08
CA ALA A 45 18.27 21.18 5.71
C ALA A 45 18.30 19.64 5.60
N VAL A 46 19.07 19.11 4.65
CA VAL A 46 19.21 17.65 4.46
C VAL A 46 19.64 16.90 5.73
N PRO A 47 20.61 17.39 6.56
CA PRO A 47 20.94 16.76 7.83
C PRO A 47 19.76 16.65 8.79
N SER A 48 18.84 17.62 8.80
CA SER A 48 17.62 17.57 9.61
C SER A 48 16.71 16.43 9.16
N VAL A 49 16.58 16.18 7.86
CA VAL A 49 15.79 15.05 7.35
C VAL A 49 16.42 13.72 7.76
N TYR A 50 17.75 13.59 7.67
CA TYR A 50 18.47 12.38 8.07
C TYR A 50 18.30 12.03 9.55
N TYR A 51 18.07 13.01 10.42
CA TYR A 51 17.75 12.79 11.84
C TYR A 51 16.45 12.00 12.02
N HIS A 52 15.43 12.26 11.18
CA HIS A 52 14.14 11.56 11.28
C HIS A 52 14.11 10.26 10.46
N VAL A 53 14.88 10.19 9.38
CA VAL A 53 14.91 9.01 8.52
C VAL A 53 16.31 8.77 7.95
N PRO A 54 16.98 7.66 8.33
CA PRO A 54 18.37 7.42 7.98
C PRO A 54 18.50 6.90 6.54
N GLY A 55 18.26 7.77 5.57
CA GLY A 55 18.48 7.53 4.15
C GLY A 55 17.27 7.09 3.36
N LYS A 56 17.49 6.92 2.06
CA LYS A 56 16.42 6.72 1.07
C LYS A 56 15.62 5.45 1.35
N GLN A 57 16.27 4.32 1.65
CA GLN A 57 15.56 3.06 1.87
C GLN A 57 14.61 3.16 3.07
N ALA A 58 15.11 3.68 4.20
CA ALA A 58 14.28 3.91 5.38
C ALA A 58 13.11 4.86 5.07
N ALA A 59 13.33 5.89 4.24
CA ALA A 59 12.26 6.78 3.79
C ALA A 59 11.20 6.03 2.97
N LEU A 60 11.63 5.24 1.99
CA LEU A 60 10.71 4.46 1.17
C LEU A 60 9.95 3.41 1.98
N ASP A 61 10.56 2.81 3.01
CA ASP A 61 9.88 1.89 3.92
C ASP A 61 8.79 2.62 4.74
N LEU A 62 9.06 3.86 5.20
CA LEU A 62 8.05 4.68 5.88
C LEU A 62 6.92 5.09 4.95
N LEU A 63 7.23 5.42 3.70
CA LEU A 63 6.23 5.71 2.68
C LEU A 63 5.35 4.49 2.41
N ALA A 64 5.94 3.30 2.29
CA ALA A 64 5.19 2.08 2.07
C ALA A 64 4.25 1.80 3.25
N GLU A 65 4.72 1.98 4.49
CA GLU A 65 3.88 1.84 5.68
C GLU A 65 2.74 2.87 5.71
N SER A 66 3.01 4.12 5.35
CA SER A 66 1.97 5.16 5.33
C SER A 66 0.90 4.90 4.28
N VAL A 67 1.30 4.43 3.09
CA VAL A 67 0.38 4.05 2.02
C VAL A 67 -0.53 2.90 2.47
N LEU A 68 0.01 1.87 3.13
CA LEU A 68 -0.81 0.79 3.66
C LEU A 68 -1.76 1.25 4.76
N ALA A 69 -1.37 2.25 5.55
CA ALA A 69 -2.23 2.81 6.59
C ALA A 69 -3.44 3.57 6.03
N GLU A 70 -3.36 4.08 4.79
CA GLU A 70 -4.46 4.75 4.09
C GLU A 70 -5.53 3.78 3.56
N ILE A 71 -5.24 2.47 3.51
CA ILE A 71 -6.19 1.46 3.00
C ILE A 71 -7.42 1.41 3.92
N PRO A 72 -8.62 1.78 3.43
CA PRO A 72 -9.86 1.65 4.17
C PRO A 72 -10.12 0.20 4.56
N VAL A 73 -10.45 -0.03 5.84
CA VAL A 73 -10.77 -1.36 6.35
C VAL A 73 -12.29 -1.53 6.43
N PRO A 74 -12.90 -2.44 5.66
CA PRO A 74 -14.35 -2.64 5.69
C PRO A 74 -14.79 -3.31 6.99
N GLN A 75 -15.77 -2.71 7.68
CA GLN A 75 -16.19 -3.11 9.03
C GLN A 75 -17.46 -3.97 9.06
N THR A 76 -18.34 -3.85 8.05
CA THR A 76 -19.68 -4.44 8.06
C THR A 76 -19.96 -5.20 6.77
N GLY A 77 -20.92 -6.13 6.83
CA GLY A 77 -21.34 -6.95 5.70
C GLY A 77 -20.68 -8.33 5.65
N PRO A 78 -21.08 -9.16 4.67
CA PRO A 78 -20.58 -10.53 4.53
C PRO A 78 -19.09 -10.56 4.18
N TRP A 79 -18.41 -11.64 4.55
CA TRP A 79 -16.95 -11.78 4.41
C TRP A 79 -16.47 -11.54 2.97
N ASP A 80 -17.25 -11.97 1.98
CA ASP A 80 -16.92 -11.94 0.56
C ASP A 80 -16.90 -10.51 0.02
N THR A 81 -17.92 -9.73 0.36
CA THR A 81 -18.03 -8.31 0.00
C THR A 81 -16.92 -7.52 0.68
N ARG A 82 -16.69 -7.75 1.98
CA ARG A 82 -15.58 -7.11 2.71
C ARG A 82 -14.21 -7.46 2.13
N LEU A 83 -14.02 -8.70 1.66
CA LEU A 83 -12.77 -9.12 1.04
C LEU A 83 -12.57 -8.42 -0.31
N VAL A 84 -13.60 -8.38 -1.16
CA VAL A 84 -13.54 -7.68 -2.46
C VAL A 84 -13.24 -6.18 -2.25
N ASP A 85 -13.95 -5.53 -1.33
CA ASP A 85 -13.79 -4.10 -1.07
C ASP A 85 -12.40 -3.79 -0.49
N LEU A 86 -11.88 -4.63 0.42
CA LEU A 86 -10.52 -4.51 0.95
C LEU A 86 -9.48 -4.54 -0.17
N TYR A 87 -9.55 -5.51 -1.07
CA TYR A 87 -8.57 -5.65 -2.16
C TYR A 87 -8.73 -4.56 -3.23
N CYS A 88 -9.96 -4.12 -3.53
CA CYS A 88 -10.19 -2.99 -4.42
C CYS A 88 -9.58 -1.70 -3.87
N ALA A 89 -9.85 -1.40 -2.59
CA ALA A 89 -9.32 -0.20 -1.96
C ALA A 89 -7.80 -0.26 -1.81
N ALA A 90 -7.24 -1.42 -1.47
CA ALA A 90 -5.79 -1.64 -1.46
C ALA A 90 -5.16 -1.34 -2.83
N ARG A 91 -5.78 -1.83 -3.92
CA ARG A 91 -5.29 -1.59 -5.28
C ARG A 91 -5.29 -0.10 -5.63
N GLU A 92 -6.37 0.61 -5.32
CA GLU A 92 -6.50 2.04 -5.59
C GLU A 92 -5.44 2.86 -4.84
N VAL A 93 -5.28 2.60 -3.55
CA VAL A 93 -4.30 3.29 -2.70
C VAL A 93 -2.87 3.03 -3.16
N ILE A 94 -2.53 1.78 -3.51
CA ILE A 94 -1.19 1.44 -4.03
C ILE A 94 -0.94 2.14 -5.38
N LEU A 95 -1.93 2.15 -6.29
CA LEU A 95 -1.79 2.81 -7.59
C LEU A 95 -1.68 4.34 -7.50
N ALA A 96 -2.18 4.94 -6.42
CA ALA A 96 -2.07 6.37 -6.21
C ALA A 96 -0.63 6.85 -6.03
N VAL A 97 0.32 5.94 -5.72
CA VAL A 97 1.74 6.23 -5.48
C VAL A 97 2.62 5.38 -6.42
N PRO A 98 3.00 5.90 -7.60
CA PRO A 98 3.71 5.13 -8.63
C PRO A 98 5.01 4.51 -8.12
N GLY A 99 5.16 3.19 -8.33
CA GLY A 99 6.35 2.41 -7.98
C GLY A 99 6.41 1.94 -6.53
N VAL A 100 5.42 2.26 -5.67
CA VAL A 100 5.41 1.81 -4.27
C VAL A 100 5.24 0.29 -4.14
N ALA A 101 4.58 -0.34 -5.11
CA ALA A 101 4.40 -1.80 -5.16
C ALA A 101 5.74 -2.56 -5.17
N GLY A 102 6.78 -2.00 -5.79
CA GLY A 102 8.13 -2.58 -5.77
C GLY A 102 8.78 -2.53 -4.38
N THR A 103 8.49 -1.49 -3.59
CA THR A 103 8.95 -1.37 -2.20
C THR A 103 8.21 -2.35 -1.29
N LEU A 104 6.88 -2.44 -1.44
CA LEU A 104 6.04 -3.38 -0.67
C LEU A 104 6.45 -4.84 -0.86
N GLN A 105 6.85 -5.22 -2.08
CA GLN A 105 7.35 -6.56 -2.37
C GLN A 105 8.67 -6.89 -1.67
N LYS A 106 9.54 -5.90 -1.50
CA LYS A 106 10.85 -6.06 -0.86
C LYS A 106 10.76 -6.03 0.67
N ASN A 107 9.79 -5.31 1.23
CA ASN A 107 9.65 -5.13 2.67
C ASN A 107 8.26 -5.55 3.18
N ARG A 108 8.08 -6.86 3.37
CA ARG A 108 6.84 -7.47 3.86
C ARG A 108 6.64 -7.40 5.38
N SER A 109 7.56 -6.77 6.10
CA SER A 109 7.67 -6.87 7.56
C SER A 109 7.11 -5.66 8.30
N SER A 110 6.26 -4.86 7.66
CA SER A 110 5.65 -3.70 8.31
C SER A 110 4.41 -4.10 9.14
N GLU A 111 4.02 -3.30 10.14
CA GLU A 111 2.87 -3.65 10.99
C GLU A 111 1.56 -3.49 10.23
N CYS A 112 1.43 -2.44 9.39
CA CYS A 112 0.24 -2.29 8.55
C CYS A 112 0.09 -3.46 7.57
N ALA A 113 1.19 -3.93 6.94
CA ALA A 113 1.15 -5.12 6.08
C ALA A 113 0.66 -6.34 6.86
N ARG A 114 1.25 -6.63 8.03
CA ARG A 114 0.80 -7.75 8.88
C ARG A 114 -0.66 -7.63 9.29
N ARG A 115 -1.15 -6.42 9.60
CA ARG A 115 -2.55 -6.17 9.97
C ARG A 115 -3.50 -6.51 8.82
N LEU A 116 -3.19 -6.05 7.61
CA LEU A 116 -3.97 -6.34 6.40
C LEU A 116 -3.94 -7.82 6.05
N ASP A 117 -2.77 -8.48 6.15
CA ASP A 117 -2.63 -9.92 5.93
C ASP A 117 -3.43 -10.74 6.94
N ARG A 118 -3.47 -10.31 8.21
CA ARG A 118 -4.29 -10.94 9.25
C ARG A 118 -5.79 -10.79 8.95
N LEU A 119 -6.22 -9.59 8.56
CA LEU A 119 -7.61 -9.32 8.20
C LEU A 119 -8.08 -10.15 6.99
N SER A 120 -7.29 -10.18 5.92
CA SER A 120 -7.62 -10.98 4.74
C SER A 120 -7.78 -12.47 5.09
N ARG A 121 -6.85 -13.01 5.90
CA ARG A 121 -6.94 -14.39 6.37
C ARG A 121 -8.12 -14.63 7.31
N SER A 122 -8.48 -13.67 8.17
CA SER A 122 -9.65 -13.83 9.05
C SER A 122 -10.96 -13.86 8.27
N LEU A 123 -11.09 -13.03 7.22
CA LEU A 123 -12.25 -13.05 6.31
C LEU A 123 -12.36 -14.40 5.59
N LEU A 124 -11.24 -14.96 5.14
CA LEU A 124 -11.21 -16.28 4.51
C LEU A 124 -11.54 -17.42 5.50
N ILE A 125 -11.17 -17.29 6.77
CA ILE A 125 -11.57 -18.24 7.82
C ILE A 125 -13.06 -18.12 8.13
N GLU A 126 -13.61 -16.91 8.15
CA GLU A 126 -15.06 -16.66 8.30
C GLU A 126 -15.87 -17.29 7.16
N ALA A 127 -15.27 -17.42 5.97
CA ALA A 127 -15.86 -18.16 4.85
C ALA A 127 -15.98 -19.67 5.10
N GLY A 128 -15.35 -20.23 6.14
CA GLY A 128 -15.30 -21.66 6.42
C GLY A 128 -13.98 -22.34 6.05
N LEU A 129 -12.99 -21.59 5.51
CA LEU A 129 -11.70 -22.18 5.18
C LEU A 129 -10.87 -22.48 6.43
N THR A 130 -10.13 -23.60 6.39
CA THR A 130 -9.12 -23.89 7.42
C THR A 130 -7.98 -22.89 7.35
N LYS A 131 -7.25 -22.69 8.46
CA LYS A 131 -6.11 -21.74 8.53
C LYS A 131 -5.09 -21.94 7.40
N THR A 132 -4.76 -23.19 7.07
CA THR A 132 -3.82 -23.53 6.01
C THR A 132 -4.33 -23.11 4.64
N VAL A 133 -5.61 -23.40 4.35
CA VAL A 133 -6.23 -23.04 3.06
C VAL A 133 -6.44 -21.54 2.96
N ALA A 134 -6.83 -20.87 4.04
CA ALA A 134 -6.94 -19.41 4.11
C ALA A 134 -5.59 -18.71 3.83
N ALA A 135 -4.48 -19.26 4.34
CA ALA A 135 -3.15 -18.72 4.03
C ALA A 135 -2.76 -18.88 2.55
N ALA A 136 -3.10 -20.02 1.93
CA ALA A 136 -2.89 -20.25 0.50
C ALA A 136 -3.77 -19.32 -0.35
N ALA A 137 -5.06 -19.21 -0.05
CA ALA A 137 -6.00 -18.32 -0.74
C ALA A 137 -5.58 -16.84 -0.60
N HIS A 138 -5.13 -16.41 0.58
CA HIS A 138 -4.56 -15.08 0.77
C HIS A 138 -3.35 -14.84 -0.14
N THR A 139 -2.48 -15.84 -0.32
CA THR A 139 -1.32 -15.74 -1.22
C THR A 139 -1.75 -15.54 -2.68
N VAL A 140 -2.80 -16.23 -3.13
CA VAL A 140 -3.37 -16.05 -4.47
C VAL A 140 -3.91 -14.63 -4.64
N LEU A 141 -4.72 -14.15 -3.70
CA LEU A 141 -5.31 -12.81 -3.74
C LEU A 141 -4.24 -11.71 -3.70
N TYR A 142 -3.23 -11.86 -2.85
CA TYR A 142 -2.11 -10.92 -2.75
C TYR A 142 -1.27 -10.88 -4.03
N THR A 143 -1.01 -12.05 -4.63
CA THR A 143 -0.30 -12.15 -5.92
C THR A 143 -1.12 -11.49 -7.04
N TYR A 144 -2.44 -11.71 -7.04
CA TYR A 144 -3.33 -11.06 -7.99
C TYR A 144 -3.34 -9.54 -7.85
N LEU A 145 -3.42 -9.03 -6.61
CA LEU A 145 -3.32 -7.60 -6.31
C LEU A 145 -2.04 -6.99 -6.89
N LEU A 146 -0.88 -7.51 -6.50
CA LEU A 146 0.41 -6.96 -6.95
C LEU A 146 0.63 -7.11 -8.45
N GLY A 147 0.22 -8.23 -9.03
CA GLY A 147 0.25 -8.45 -10.48
C GLY A 147 -0.62 -7.43 -11.22
N SER A 148 -1.82 -7.14 -10.70
CA SER A 148 -2.73 -6.16 -11.29
C SER A 148 -2.23 -4.71 -11.22
N VAL A 149 -1.46 -4.38 -10.17
CA VAL A 149 -0.81 -3.07 -10.02
C VAL A 149 0.36 -2.96 -10.99
N SER A 150 1.24 -3.96 -10.99
CA SER A 150 2.43 -3.99 -11.87
C SER A 150 2.04 -3.93 -13.35
N LEU A 151 0.97 -4.64 -13.72
CA LEU A 151 0.43 -4.64 -15.07
C LEU A 151 -0.15 -3.27 -15.47
N GLU A 152 -0.75 -2.56 -14.52
CA GLU A 152 -1.34 -1.24 -14.75
C GLU A 152 -0.27 -0.18 -14.90
N GLU A 153 0.73 -0.16 -14.02
CA GLU A 153 1.88 0.74 -14.11
C GLU A 153 2.62 0.56 -15.45
N ALA A 154 2.70 -0.67 -15.97
CA ALA A 154 3.31 -0.96 -17.27
C ALA A 154 2.45 -0.56 -18.48
N ARG A 155 1.12 -0.51 -18.35
CA ARG A 155 0.18 -0.34 -19.49
C ARG A 155 -0.52 1.01 -19.57
N GLY A 156 -0.70 1.71 -18.44
CA GLY A 156 -1.30 3.05 -18.35
C GLY A 156 -2.74 3.20 -18.88
N ARG A 157 -3.70 2.30 -18.56
CA ARG A 157 -5.03 2.27 -19.24
C ARG A 157 -6.29 2.21 -18.35
N ARG A 158 -7.29 3.02 -18.74
CA ARG A 158 -8.60 3.35 -18.13
C ARG A 158 -9.66 2.24 -17.88
N HIS A 159 -9.36 0.95 -17.92
CA HIS A 159 -10.37 -0.12 -17.63
C HIS A 159 -9.91 -1.16 -16.60
N ALA A 160 -8.92 -0.81 -15.79
CA ALA A 160 -8.26 -1.74 -14.89
C ALA A 160 -9.06 -2.10 -13.65
N ALA A 161 -9.79 -1.14 -13.07
CA ALA A 161 -10.54 -1.32 -11.84
C ALA A 161 -11.68 -2.33 -11.99
N ALA A 162 -12.51 -2.19 -13.03
CA ALA A 162 -13.61 -3.13 -13.30
C ALA A 162 -13.09 -4.55 -13.59
N ARG A 163 -12.00 -4.68 -14.36
CA ARG A 163 -11.37 -5.98 -14.63
C ARG A 163 -10.81 -6.61 -13.37
N PHE A 164 -10.21 -5.80 -12.49
CA PHE A 164 -9.68 -6.27 -11.22
C PHE A 164 -10.79 -6.80 -10.31
N ARG A 165 -11.89 -6.05 -10.18
CA ARG A 165 -13.06 -6.49 -9.41
C ARG A 165 -13.65 -7.78 -9.96
N ALA A 166 -13.87 -7.86 -11.27
CA ALA A 166 -14.37 -9.08 -11.90
C ALA A 166 -13.46 -10.30 -11.66
N GLY A 167 -12.14 -10.11 -11.65
CA GLY A 167 -11.22 -11.19 -11.30
C GLY A 167 -11.26 -11.59 -9.82
N LEU A 168 -11.45 -10.63 -8.90
CA LEU A 168 -11.70 -10.94 -7.49
C LEU A 168 -13.00 -11.74 -7.33
N ASP A 169 -14.07 -11.38 -8.03
CA ASP A 169 -15.35 -12.08 -7.98
C ASP A 169 -15.20 -13.56 -8.40
N VAL A 170 -14.39 -13.83 -9.43
CA VAL A 170 -14.06 -15.21 -9.85
C VAL A 170 -13.29 -15.96 -8.75
N ILE A 171 -12.30 -15.34 -8.13
CA ILE A 171 -11.52 -15.96 -7.05
C ILE A 171 -12.43 -16.25 -5.84
N VAL A 172 -13.27 -15.29 -5.47
CA VAL A 172 -14.22 -15.40 -4.34
C VAL A 172 -15.27 -16.46 -4.59
N ALA A 173 -15.78 -16.59 -5.81
CA ALA A 173 -16.68 -17.68 -6.19
C ALA A 173 -16.02 -19.05 -5.98
N GLY A 174 -14.74 -19.21 -6.37
CA GLY A 174 -13.98 -20.42 -6.11
C GLY A 174 -13.77 -20.71 -4.62
N VAL A 175 -13.57 -19.66 -3.80
CA VAL A 175 -13.48 -19.79 -2.34
C VAL A 175 -14.79 -20.28 -1.73
N LYS A 176 -15.94 -19.75 -2.17
CA LYS A 176 -17.26 -20.18 -1.70
C LYS A 176 -17.49 -21.67 -1.92
N VAL A 177 -17.26 -22.15 -3.15
CA VAL A 177 -17.40 -23.57 -3.49
C VAL A 177 -16.45 -24.43 -2.63
N SER A 178 -15.20 -24.01 -2.46
CA SER A 178 -14.21 -24.74 -1.65
C SER A 178 -14.54 -24.82 -0.16
N ALA A 179 -15.43 -23.96 0.32
CA ALA A 179 -15.90 -23.95 1.71
C ALA A 179 -17.17 -24.79 1.91
N GLU A 180 -18.01 -24.93 0.88
CA GLU A 180 -19.23 -25.74 0.91
C GLU A 180 -18.94 -27.26 0.89
N ASP A 181 -17.85 -27.67 0.23
CA ASP A 181 -17.42 -29.08 0.14
C ASP A 181 -16.72 -29.62 1.42
N ARG A 182 -16.84 -28.91 2.56
CA ARG A 182 -16.18 -29.25 3.85
C ARG A 182 -17.16 -29.32 5.01
#